data_AF-A0A3D9BIW1-F1
#
_entry.id   AF-A0A3D9BIW1-F1
#
_cell.length_a   1.000
_cell.length_b   1.000
_cell.length_c   1.000
_cell.angle_alpha   90.00
_cell.angle_beta   90.00
_cell.angle_gamma   90.00
#
_symmetry.space_group_name_H-M   'P 1'
#
loop_
_entity.id
_entity.type
_entity.pdbx_description
1 polymer ?
#
loop_
_entity_poly.entity_id
_entity_poly.type
_entity_poly.pdbx_seq_one_letter_code
_entity_poly.pdbx_strand_id
1 'polypeptide(L)'
;MNDKVLQKYGLTMQKSPERFHGIISGNPIANYIYNYRHPDDVADYIADLDLAISGNFSLIEDPDYGGGLGNYWFAQITPTHFELWQEGHEKIIISLNDWKEILLAWKECLEYNE
;
A
#
# COMPACT_ATOMS: atom_id res chain seq x y z
N MET A 1 4.21 1.77 13.97
CA MET A 1 4.98 2.20 12.77
C MET A 1 6.40 1.62 12.72
N ASN A 2 6.75 0.93 11.63
CA ASN A 2 8.06 0.34 11.38
C ASN A 2 8.91 1.22 10.46
N ASP A 3 9.72 2.10 11.05
CA ASP A 3 10.46 3.13 10.32
C ASP A 3 11.49 2.57 9.33
N LYS A 4 11.98 1.34 9.52
CA LYS A 4 12.98 0.72 8.63
C LYS A 4 12.40 0.40 7.25
N VAL A 5 11.18 -0.11 7.20
CA VAL A 5 10.51 -0.42 5.92
C VAL A 5 10.18 0.88 5.20
N LEU A 6 9.66 1.88 5.91
CA LEU A 6 9.36 3.18 5.31
C LEU A 6 10.62 3.84 4.72
N GLN A 7 11.73 3.84 5.45
CA GLN A 7 13.02 4.35 4.96
C GLN A 7 13.54 3.59 3.73
N LYS A 8 13.41 2.26 3.71
CA LYS A 8 13.82 1.42 2.56
C LYS A 8 13.16 1.86 1.25
N TYR A 9 11.90 2.29 1.32
CA TYR A 9 11.12 2.72 0.16
C TYR A 9 11.05 4.25 0.00
N GLY A 10 11.86 5.01 0.75
CA GLY A 10 11.87 6.47 0.70
C GLY A 10 10.51 7.08 1.05
N LEU A 11 9.77 6.44 1.96
CA LEU A 11 8.47 6.88 2.44
C LEU A 11 8.63 7.66 3.74
N THR A 12 7.91 8.76 3.86
CA THR A 12 7.76 9.51 5.11
C THR A 12 6.27 9.64 5.37
N MET A 13 5.82 9.05 6.47
CA MET A 13 4.44 9.11 6.93
C MET A 13 4.44 9.86 8.26
N GLN A 14 3.53 10.82 8.42
CA GLN A 14 3.43 11.60 9.65
C GLN A 14 1.97 11.69 10.08
N LYS A 15 1.72 11.23 11.31
CA LYS A 15 0.43 11.41 11.99
C LYS A 15 0.37 12.85 12.53
N SER A 16 -0.67 13.60 12.18
CA SER A 16 -0.90 14.98 12.62
C SER A 16 -2.35 15.11 13.11
N PRO A 17 -2.62 15.83 14.23
CA PRO A 17 -3.97 15.99 14.77
C PRO A 17 -4.92 16.81 13.88
N GLU A 18 -4.37 17.66 13.01
CA GLU A 18 -5.14 18.72 12.33
C GLU A 18 -5.19 18.59 10.81
N ARG A 19 -4.20 17.95 10.19
CA ARG A 19 -4.17 17.60 8.76
C ARG A 19 -2.87 16.90 8.41
N PHE A 20 -3.03 15.86 7.60
CA PHE A 20 -2.00 15.06 6.94
C PHE A 20 -0.93 15.93 6.26
N HIS A 21 0.35 15.61 6.49
CA HIS A 21 1.42 16.04 5.58
C HIS A 21 1.75 14.88 4.66
N GLY A 22 1.38 15.08 3.40
CA GLY A 22 1.59 14.15 2.32
C GLY A 22 3.04 13.78 2.13
N ILE A 23 3.18 12.59 1.55
CA ILE A 23 4.45 12.06 1.13
C ILE A 23 5.09 13.02 0.13
N ILE A 24 6.42 13.13 0.21
CA ILE A 24 7.27 13.90 -0.69
C ILE A 24 6.86 13.62 -2.14
N SER A 25 6.45 14.68 -2.85
CA SER A 25 6.01 14.63 -4.24
C SER A 25 7.01 13.87 -5.09
N GLY A 26 6.55 12.81 -5.76
CA GLY A 26 7.34 12.06 -6.75
C GLY A 26 7.59 10.59 -6.42
N ASN A 27 7.27 10.11 -5.22
CA ASN A 27 7.34 8.67 -4.91
C ASN A 27 6.07 7.96 -5.43
N PRO A 28 6.19 6.98 -6.36
CA PRO A 28 5.03 6.30 -6.92
C PRO A 28 4.21 5.50 -5.90
N ILE A 29 4.89 4.83 -4.96
CA ILE A 29 4.25 4.05 -3.90
C ILE A 29 3.36 4.95 -3.05
N ALA A 30 3.89 6.11 -2.74
CA ALA A 30 3.21 7.08 -1.93
C ALA A 30 1.95 7.66 -2.58
N ASN A 31 2.07 8.03 -3.85
CA ASN A 31 0.95 8.51 -4.65
C ASN A 31 -0.16 7.47 -4.76
N TYR A 32 0.24 6.20 -4.90
CA TYR A 32 -0.69 5.07 -4.96
C TYR A 32 -1.44 4.88 -3.63
N ILE A 33 -0.72 4.77 -2.51
CA ILE A 33 -1.32 4.56 -1.18
C ILE A 33 -2.28 5.68 -0.78
N TYR A 34 -1.98 6.93 -1.16
CA TYR A 34 -2.80 8.10 -0.83
C TYR A 34 -4.26 8.00 -1.32
N ASN A 35 -4.55 7.09 -2.25
CA ASN A 35 -5.91 6.87 -2.72
C ASN A 35 -6.75 6.01 -1.76
N TYR A 36 -6.12 5.22 -0.89
CA TYR A 36 -6.82 4.43 0.13
C TYR A 36 -7.10 5.30 1.34
N ARG A 37 -8.25 5.97 1.36
CA ARG A 37 -8.56 6.97 2.41
C ARG A 37 -9.38 6.44 3.57
N HIS A 38 -9.93 5.24 3.44
CA HIS A 38 -10.69 4.60 4.51
C HIS A 38 -9.85 3.48 5.14
N PRO A 39 -9.79 3.42 6.49
CA PRO A 39 -9.02 2.39 7.18
C PRO A 39 -9.57 0.98 6.91
N ASP A 40 -10.85 0.86 6.59
CA ASP A 40 -11.49 -0.42 6.23
C ASP A 40 -10.98 -0.95 4.90
N ASP A 41 -10.88 -0.10 3.86
CA ASP A 41 -10.28 -0.49 2.56
C ASP A 41 -8.83 -1.00 2.73
N VAL A 42 -8.09 -0.36 3.64
CA VAL A 42 -6.71 -0.78 3.97
C VAL A 42 -6.70 -2.09 4.75
N ALA A 43 -7.69 -2.32 5.61
CA ALA A 43 -7.82 -3.55 6.38
C ALA A 43 -8.11 -4.76 5.48
N ASP A 44 -9.02 -4.59 4.50
CA ASP A 44 -9.34 -5.62 3.53
C ASP A 44 -8.11 -5.97 2.67
N TYR A 45 -7.36 -4.95 2.24
CA TYR A 45 -6.09 -5.15 1.52
C TYR A 45 -5.07 -5.94 2.36
N ILE A 46 -4.93 -5.60 3.65
CA ILE A 46 -4.04 -6.34 4.54
C ILE A 46 -4.49 -7.81 4.69
N ALA A 47 -5.79 -8.08 4.73
CA ALA A 47 -6.32 -9.44 4.82
C ALA A 47 -5.94 -10.28 3.58
N ASP A 48 -6.02 -9.71 2.39
CA ASP A 48 -5.58 -10.38 1.16
C ASP A 48 -4.07 -10.62 1.13
N LEU A 49 -3.27 -9.69 1.65
CA LEU A 49 -1.84 -9.93 1.82
C LEU A 49 -1.55 -11.06 2.79
N ASP A 50 -2.33 -11.20 3.86
CA ASP A 50 -2.20 -12.32 4.80
C ASP A 50 -2.56 -13.66 4.15
N LEU A 51 -3.54 -13.68 3.25
CA LEU A 51 -3.82 -14.85 2.41
C LEU A 51 -2.62 -15.17 1.51
N ALA A 52 -2.04 -14.19 0.83
CA ALA A 52 -0.88 -14.39 -0.03
C ALA A 52 0.35 -14.90 0.75
N ILE A 53 0.68 -14.25 1.88
CA ILE A 53 1.81 -14.59 2.76
C ILE A 53 1.65 -16.00 3.35
N SER A 54 0.44 -16.41 3.70
CA SER A 54 0.15 -17.75 4.25
C SER A 54 0.07 -18.85 3.18
N GLY A 55 0.32 -18.54 1.91
CA GLY A 55 0.26 -19.49 0.79
C GLY A 55 -1.15 -19.79 0.31
N ASN A 56 -2.15 -19.03 0.77
CA ASN A 56 -3.56 -19.16 0.43
C ASN A 56 -4.00 -18.16 -0.64
N PHE A 57 -3.11 -17.79 -1.57
CA PHE A 57 -3.36 -16.79 -2.62
C PHE A 57 -4.63 -17.08 -3.44
N SER A 58 -4.99 -18.35 -3.64
CA SER A 58 -6.19 -18.75 -4.37
C SER A 58 -7.51 -18.37 -3.69
N LEU A 59 -7.47 -17.90 -2.43
CA LEU A 59 -8.64 -17.43 -1.69
C LEU A 59 -8.90 -15.93 -1.86
N ILE A 60 -7.98 -15.20 -2.50
CA ILE A 60 -8.16 -13.78 -2.82
C ILE A 60 -9.15 -13.68 -3.98
N GLU A 61 -10.23 -12.89 -3.80
CA GLU A 61 -11.29 -12.74 -4.81
C GLU A 61 -10.82 -11.94 -6.03
N ASP A 62 -10.13 -10.83 -5.78
CA ASP A 62 -9.55 -9.98 -6.83
C ASP A 62 -8.15 -9.49 -6.40
N PRO A 63 -7.07 -10.02 -7.00
CA PRO A 63 -5.72 -9.55 -6.70
C PRO A 63 -5.34 -8.27 -7.45
N ASP A 64 -6.21 -7.71 -8.31
CA ASP A 64 -5.98 -6.44 -9.02
C ASP A 64 -6.43 -5.24 -8.16
N TYR A 65 -5.44 -4.51 -7.67
CA TYR A 65 -5.62 -3.31 -6.86
C TYR A 65 -5.32 -2.02 -7.65
N GLY A 66 -5.24 -2.09 -8.98
CA GLY A 66 -5.08 -0.93 -9.87
C GLY A 66 -6.39 -0.29 -10.31
N GLY A 67 -7.47 -1.09 -10.39
CA GLY A 67 -8.73 -0.76 -11.07
C GLY A 67 -9.53 0.47 -10.59
N GLY A 68 -9.15 1.12 -9.49
CA GLY A 68 -9.88 2.26 -8.91
C GLY A 68 -9.21 3.63 -9.00
N LEU A 69 -7.94 3.71 -9.44
CA LEU A 69 -7.07 4.87 -9.18
C LEU A 69 -6.81 5.77 -10.42
N GLY A 70 -7.62 5.58 -11.47
CA GLY A 70 -7.46 6.22 -12.77
C GLY A 70 -6.64 5.37 -13.76
N ASN A 71 -6.79 5.66 -15.05
CA ASN A 71 -6.37 4.79 -16.18
C ASN A 71 -4.85 4.53 -16.32
N TYR A 72 -4.01 4.95 -15.38
CA TYR A 72 -2.55 4.90 -15.52
C TYR A 72 -1.83 4.19 -14.38
N TRP A 73 -2.53 3.78 -13.32
CA TRP A 73 -1.93 3.01 -12.24
C TRP A 73 -2.37 1.55 -12.32
N PHE A 74 -1.39 0.67 -12.28
CA PHE A 74 -1.61 -0.77 -12.22
C PHE A 74 -0.96 -1.28 -10.95
N ALA A 75 -1.67 -2.15 -10.25
CA ALA A 75 -1.20 -2.72 -9.01
C ALA A 75 -1.79 -4.10 -8.83
N GLN A 76 -0.98 -5.07 -8.43
CA GLN A 76 -1.50 -6.41 -8.16
C GLN A 76 -0.72 -7.11 -7.06
N ILE A 77 -1.43 -7.90 -6.27
CA ILE A 77 -0.83 -8.88 -5.37
C ILE A 77 -0.48 -10.11 -6.20
N THR A 78 0.74 -10.62 -6.05
CA THR A 78 1.14 -11.94 -6.56
C THR A 78 1.39 -12.89 -5.39
N PRO A 79 1.56 -14.20 -5.62
CA PRO A 79 1.89 -15.13 -4.54
C PRO A 79 3.18 -14.83 -3.77
N THR A 80 4.06 -13.97 -4.29
CA THR A 80 5.39 -13.73 -3.67
C THR A 80 5.71 -12.26 -3.42
N HIS A 81 5.04 -11.33 -4.10
CA HIS A 81 5.32 -9.89 -4.02
C HIS A 81 4.12 -9.06 -4.47
N PHE A 82 4.14 -7.79 -4.15
CA PHE A 82 3.27 -6.78 -4.70
C PHE A 82 3.96 -6.06 -5.85
N GLU A 83 3.23 -5.84 -6.94
CA GLU A 83 3.69 -5.08 -8.10
C GLU A 83 2.93 -3.75 -8.20
N LEU A 84 3.65 -2.65 -8.46
CA LEU A 84 3.08 -1.34 -8.73
C LEU A 84 3.75 -0.72 -9.95
N TRP A 85 2.98 -0.26 -10.92
CA TRP A 85 3.53 0.43 -12.09
C TRP A 85 2.56 1.39 -12.73
N GLN A 86 3.10 2.17 -13.66
CA GLN A 86 2.33 2.99 -14.57
C GLN A 86 2.63 2.59 -16.01
N GLU A 87 1.71 2.87 -16.92
CA GLU A 87 1.94 2.61 -18.35
C GLU A 87 3.22 3.31 -18.82
N GLY A 88 4.13 2.57 -19.45
CA GLY A 88 5.41 3.10 -19.95
C GLY A 88 6.51 3.27 -18.89
N HIS A 89 6.29 2.84 -17.64
CA HIS A 89 7.27 2.89 -16.56
C HIS A 89 7.62 1.49 -16.02
N GLU A 90 8.81 1.36 -15.42
CA GLU A 90 9.25 0.10 -14.81
C GLU A 90 8.37 -0.29 -13.62
N LYS A 91 8.16 -1.60 -13.43
CA LYS A 91 7.46 -2.12 -12.27
C LYS A 91 8.29 -1.97 -11.00
N ILE A 92 7.65 -1.43 -9.98
CA ILE A 92 8.14 -1.45 -8.61
C ILE A 92 7.70 -2.77 -7.98
N ILE A 93 8.69 -3.53 -7.50
CA ILE A 93 8.48 -4.82 -6.84
C ILE A 93 8.71 -4.64 -5.34
N ILE A 94 7.69 -4.98 -4.53
CA ILE A 94 7.71 -4.86 -3.07
C ILE A 94 7.43 -6.24 -2.48
N SER A 95 8.20 -6.69 -1.50
CA SER A 95 7.88 -7.97 -0.85
C SER A 95 6.54 -7.89 -0.13
N LEU A 96 5.78 -8.99 -0.04
CA LEU A 96 4.46 -8.95 0.61
C LEU A 96 4.54 -8.47 2.06
N ASN A 97 5.58 -8.88 2.79
CA ASN A 97 5.80 -8.43 4.17
C ASN A 97 6.08 -6.93 4.25
N ASP A 98 6.95 -6.41 3.38
CA ASP A 98 7.22 -4.97 3.34
C ASP A 98 5.95 -4.19 2.97
N TRP A 99 5.19 -4.67 2.00
CA TRP A 99 3.97 -4.02 1.57
C TRP A 99 2.91 -3.97 2.69
N LYS A 100 2.74 -5.08 3.40
CA LYS A 100 1.88 -5.15 4.59
C LYS A 100 2.30 -4.13 5.66
N GLU A 101 3.59 -4.02 5.96
CA GLU A 101 4.11 -3.06 6.95
C GLU A 101 3.85 -1.61 6.53
N ILE A 102 3.95 -1.31 5.23
CA ILE A 102 3.63 0.02 4.70
C ILE A 102 2.12 0.31 4.86
N LEU A 103 1.25 -0.64 4.51
CA LEU A 103 -0.20 -0.48 4.68
C LEU A 103 -0.62 -0.37 6.15
N LEU A 104 0.03 -1.10 7.06
CA LEU A 104 -0.19 -0.97 8.50
C LEU A 104 0.19 0.42 9.00
N ALA A 105 1.35 0.94 8.60
CA ALA A 105 1.74 2.31 8.92
C ALA A 105 0.75 3.34 8.34
N TRP A 106 0.24 3.08 7.15
CA TRP A 106 -0.78 3.92 6.53
C TRP A 106 -2.10 3.89 7.30
N LYS A 107 -2.58 2.70 7.68
CA LYS A 107 -3.78 2.52 8.51
C LYS A 107 -3.66 3.24 9.84
N GLU A 108 -2.52 3.12 10.54
CA GLU A 108 -2.23 3.85 11.79
C GLU A 108 -2.34 5.39 11.61
N CYS A 109 -2.04 5.91 10.42
CA CYS A 109 -2.18 7.32 10.08
C CYS A 109 -3.63 7.73 9.80
N LEU A 110 -4.45 6.82 9.25
CA LEU A 110 -5.87 7.06 8.99
C LEU A 110 -6.73 6.98 10.25
N GLU A 111 -6.38 6.12 11.19
CA GLU A 111 -7.09 5.95 12.45
C GLU A 111 -6.84 7.17 13.36
N TYR A 112 -7.86 8.03 13.45
CA TYR A 112 -7.90 9.15 14.39
C TYR A 112 -7.90 8.58 15.82
N ASN A 113 -6.93 9.00 16.64
CA ASN A 113 -7.04 8.76 18.08
C ASN A 113 -7.83 9.94 18.64
N GLU A 114 -9.10 9.71 18.98
CA GLU A 114 -9.86 10.60 19.87
C GLU A 114 -9.17 10.77 21.23
#